data_AF-A0A6P1ZUE0-F1
#
_entry.id   AF-A0A6P1ZUE0-F1
#
_cell.length_a   1.000
_cell.length_b   1.000
_cell.length_c   1.000
_cell.angle_alpha   90.00
_cell.angle_beta   90.00
_cell.angle_gamma   90.00
#
_symmetry.space_group_name_H-M   'P 1'
#
loop_
_entity.id
_entity.type
_entity.pdbx_description
1 polymer ?
#
loop_
_entity_poly.entity_id
_entity_poly.type
_entity_poly.pdbx_seq_one_letter_code
_entity_poly.pdbx_strand_id
1 'polypeptide(L)'
;MNKTPRIPIPPSVRKYVFERDKYQCQSCGKTQLETNLTIDHIIPLARGGQNDMSNLHTLCFTCNQKKTDKLDPRFQRHFQG
;
A
#
# COMPACT_ATOMS: atom_id res chain seq x y z
N MET A 1 -15.53 -4.79 -16.59
CA MET A 1 -14.07 -4.59 -16.40
C MET A 1 -13.56 -5.75 -15.57
N ASN A 2 -12.59 -6.52 -16.09
CA ASN A 2 -11.94 -7.57 -15.30
C ASN A 2 -11.09 -6.90 -14.22
N LYS A 3 -11.41 -7.16 -12.95
CA LYS A 3 -10.62 -6.66 -11.81
C LYS A 3 -9.35 -7.51 -11.69
N THR A 4 -8.22 -6.89 -11.36
CA THR A 4 -7.01 -7.65 -11.02
C THR A 4 -7.29 -8.49 -9.78
N PRO A 5 -7.09 -9.82 -9.81
CA PRO A 5 -7.33 -10.65 -8.64
C PRO A 5 -6.32 -10.31 -7.54
N ARG A 6 -6.80 -10.28 -6.29
CA ARG A 6 -5.92 -10.13 -5.13
C ARG A 6 -5.24 -11.46 -4.88
N ILE A 7 -3.92 -11.48 -4.95
CA ILE A 7 -3.11 -12.65 -4.58
C ILE A 7 -2.53 -12.47 -3.18
N PRO A 8 -2.22 -13.56 -2.46
CA PRO A 8 -1.44 -13.48 -1.23
C PRO A 8 -0.07 -12.85 -1.50
N ILE A 9 0.29 -11.82 -0.73
CA ILE A 9 1.61 -11.18 -0.82
C ILE A 9 2.63 -12.07 -0.08
N PRO A 10 3.70 -12.56 -0.73
CA PRO A 10 4.69 -13.42 -0.09
C PRO A 10 5.33 -12.76 1.15
N PRO A 11 5.67 -13.52 2.21
CA PRO A 11 6.29 -12.96 3.41
C PRO A 11 7.57 -12.16 3.15
N SER A 12 8.41 -12.60 2.20
CA SER A 12 9.62 -11.90 1.78
C SER A 12 9.32 -10.52 1.19
N VAL A 13 8.29 -10.44 0.33
CA VAL A 13 7.81 -9.18 -0.25
C VAL A 13 7.26 -8.25 0.83
N ARG A 14 6.46 -8.78 1.76
CA ARG A 14 5.93 -7.99 2.88
C ARG A 14 7.06 -7.38 3.71
N LYS A 15 8.07 -8.19 4.05
CA LYS A 15 9.25 -7.74 4.80
C LYS A 15 10.00 -6.64 4.05
N TYR A 16 10.29 -6.86 2.76
CA TYR A 16 10.96 -5.87 1.92
C TYR A 16 10.20 -4.54 1.87
N VAL A 17 8.88 -4.56 1.67
CA VAL A 17 8.07 -3.33 1.63
C VAL A 17 8.09 -2.59 2.97
N PHE A 18 7.99 -3.31 4.09
CA PHE A 18 8.10 -2.68 5.41
C PHE A 18 9.49 -2.07 5.64
N GLU A 19 10.57 -2.75 5.27
CA GLU A 19 11.94 -2.22 5.40
C GLU A 19 12.15 -0.97 4.53
N ARG A 20 11.73 -1.03 3.25
CA ARG A 20 11.76 0.11 2.31
C ARG A 20 11.04 1.32 2.87
N ASP A 21 9.88 1.09 3.47
CA ASP A 21 9.01 2.11 4.05
C ASP A 21 9.40 2.45 5.50
N LYS A 22 10.55 1.98 5.98
CA LYS A 22 11.12 2.23 7.32
C LYS A 22 10.17 1.88 8.46
N TYR A 23 9.31 0.87 8.28
CA TYR A 23 8.26 0.50 9.22
C TYR A 23 7.39 1.70 9.64
N GLN A 24 7.06 2.55 8.67
CA GLN A 24 6.23 3.74 8.86
C GLN A 24 5.08 3.77 7.86
N CYS A 25 3.92 4.21 8.34
CA CYS A 25 2.77 4.50 7.48
C CYS A 25 3.15 5.60 6.48
N GLN A 26 3.13 5.28 5.20
CA GLN A 26 3.51 6.22 4.14
C GLN A 26 2.50 7.37 3.94
N SER A 27 1.35 7.34 4.64
CA SER A 27 0.33 8.39 4.59
C SER A 27 0.37 9.33 5.80
N CYS A 28 0.68 8.83 7.02
CA CYS A 28 0.65 9.63 8.25
C CYS A 28 1.94 9.61 9.09
N GLY A 29 2.96 8.85 8.70
CA GLY A 29 4.26 8.79 9.37
C GLY A 29 4.32 7.92 10.63
N LYS A 30 3.17 7.48 11.19
CA LYS A 30 3.15 6.63 12.38
C LYS A 30 3.94 5.33 12.18
N THR A 31 4.73 4.99 13.18
CA THR A 31 5.59 3.81 13.23
C THR A 31 4.84 2.57 13.72
N GLN A 32 5.45 1.39 13.57
CA GLN A 32 4.93 0.14 14.15
C GLN A 32 4.77 0.16 15.67
N LEU A 33 5.44 1.08 16.39
CA LEU A 33 5.29 1.24 17.84
C LEU A 33 4.00 1.98 18.21
N GLU A 34 3.46 2.77 17.29
CA GLU A 34 2.29 3.62 17.51
C GLU A 34 1.01 3.00 16.93
N THR A 35 1.12 2.08 15.96
CA THR A 35 -0.04 1.54 15.25
C THR A 35 0.28 0.25 14.49
N ASN A 36 -0.76 -0.53 14.19
CA ASN A 36 -0.64 -1.72 13.35
C ASN A 36 -0.46 -1.32 11.88
N LEU A 37 0.63 -1.80 11.29
CA LEU A 37 0.96 -1.58 9.89
C LEU A 37 0.46 -2.74 9.01
N THR A 38 0.06 -2.38 7.80
CA THR A 38 -0.46 -3.29 6.78
C THR A 38 0.16 -2.95 5.43
N ILE A 39 0.22 -3.94 4.54
CA ILE A 39 0.57 -3.72 3.14
C ILE A 39 -0.71 -3.42 2.37
N ASP A 40 -0.72 -2.30 1.66
CA ASP A 40 -1.81 -1.89 0.78
C ASP A 40 -1.30 -1.64 -0.64
N HIS A 41 -2.23 -1.67 -1.61
CA HIS A 41 -1.94 -1.36 -3.00
C HIS A 41 -2.11 0.14 -3.26
N ILE A 42 -1.06 0.82 -3.72
CA ILE A 42 -1.07 2.26 -4.01
C ILE A 42 -2.21 2.58 -4.99
N ILE A 43 -2.20 1.92 -6.15
CA ILE A 43 -3.31 1.86 -7.10
C ILE A 43 -4.19 0.68 -6.71
N PRO A 44 -5.46 0.91 -6.32
CA PRO A 44 -6.39 -0.16 -5.99
C PRO A 44 -6.54 -1.16 -7.14
N LEU A 45 -6.59 -2.46 -6.84
CA LEU A 45 -6.80 -3.53 -7.83
C LEU A 45 -8.12 -3.34 -8.61
N ALA A 46 -9.15 -2.77 -7.98
CA ALA A 46 -10.43 -2.44 -8.61
C ALA A 46 -10.31 -1.34 -9.69
N ARG A 47 -9.20 -0.58 -9.70
CA ARG A 47 -8.89 0.48 -10.66
C ARG A 47 -7.75 0.10 -11.61
N GLY A 48 -7.45 -1.19 -11.75
CA GLY A 48 -6.40 -1.69 -12.63
C GLY A 48 -5.00 -1.70 -12.02
N GLY A 49 -4.88 -1.53 -10.71
CA GLY A 49 -3.60 -1.73 -10.02
C GLY A 49 -3.08 -3.16 -10.18
N GLN A 50 -1.75 -3.30 -10.20
CA GLN A 50 -1.06 -4.59 -10.30
C GLN A 50 -0.60 -5.10 -8.93
N ASN A 51 -0.21 -6.36 -8.84
CA ASN A 51 0.32 -6.96 -7.60
C ASN A 51 1.85 -6.79 -7.46
N ASP A 52 2.46 -5.98 -8.31
CA ASP A 52 3.90 -5.73 -8.29
C ASP A 52 4.33 -4.98 -7.03
N MET A 53 5.55 -5.23 -6.57
CA MET A 53 6.12 -4.57 -5.39
C MET A 53 6.15 -3.05 -5.50
N SER A 54 6.26 -2.51 -6.73
CA SER A 54 6.20 -1.07 -7.00
C SER A 54 4.83 -0.47 -6.69
N ASN A 55 3.76 -1.26 -6.74
CA ASN A 55 2.40 -0.87 -6.41
C ASN A 55 2.03 -1.18 -4.94
N LEU A 56 2.96 -1.67 -4.12
CA LEU A 56 2.72 -1.96 -2.70
C LEU A 56 3.33 -0.86 -1.83
N HIS A 57 2.65 -0.50 -0.74
CA HIS A 57 3.18 0.37 0.30
C HIS A 57 2.65 0.02 1.69
N THR A 58 3.28 0.60 2.71
CA THR A 58 2.94 0.44 4.11
C THR A 58 1.94 1.49 4.55
N LEU A 59 0.77 1.06 5.02
CA LEU A 59 -0.22 1.93 5.66
C LEU A 59 -0.60 1.39 7.04
N CYS A 60 -0.87 2.29 7.99
CA CYS A 60 -1.53 1.88 9.21
C CYS A 60 -3.00 1.51 8.96
N PHE A 61 -3.58 0.69 9.83
CA PHE A 61 -4.97 0.24 9.71
C PHE A 61 -5.96 1.39 9.47
N THR A 62 -5.82 2.49 10.23
CA THR A 62 -6.70 3.67 10.09
C THR A 62 -6.54 4.36 8.73
N CYS A 63 -5.31 4.53 8.22
CA CYS A 63 -5.08 5.15 6.92
C CYS A 63 -5.55 4.24 5.78
N ASN A 64 -5.29 2.93 5.88
CA ASN A 64 -5.75 1.94 4.92
C ASN A 64 -7.29 1.94 4.82
N GLN A 65 -7.98 1.92 5.97
CA GLN A 65 -9.44 1.99 6.01
C GLN A 65 -9.98 3.31 5.43
N LYS A 66 -9.32 4.45 5.66
CA LYS A 66 -9.71 5.74 5.06
C LYS A 66 -9.50 5.79 3.55
N LYS A 67 -8.47 5.11 3.04
CA LYS A 67 -8.15 5.04 1.61
C LYS A 67 -9.17 4.22 0.83
N THR A 68 -9.68 3.13 1.41
CA THR A 68 -10.63 2.21 0.74
C THR A 68 -10.13 1.80 -0.65
N ASP A 69 -11.00 1.84 -1.65
CA ASP A 69 -10.74 1.68 -3.08
C ASP A 69 -10.31 2.98 -3.78
N LYS A 70 -9.93 4.02 -3.03
CA LYS A 70 -9.46 5.29 -3.59
C LYS A 70 -7.95 5.28 -3.77
N LEU A 71 -7.49 6.11 -4.70
CA LEU A 71 -6.09 6.52 -4.79
C LEU A 71 -5.83 7.48 -3.64
N ASP A 72 -4.76 7.27 -2.89
CA ASP A 72 -4.30 8.30 -1.95
C ASP A 72 -3.61 9.41 -2.80
N PRO A 73 -4.11 10.66 -2.76
CA PRO A 73 -3.59 11.75 -3.58
C PRO A 73 -2.08 11.99 -3.41
N ARG A 74 -1.52 11.63 -2.25
CA ARG A 74 -0.07 11.76 -2.00
C ARG A 74 0.76 10.86 -2.92
N PHE A 75 0.19 9.77 -3.41
CA PHE A 75 0.86 8.84 -4.32
C PHE A 75 0.51 9.06 -5.79
N GLN A 76 -0.43 9.96 -6.10
CA GLN A 76 -0.83 10.28 -7.48
C GLN A 76 0.35 10.80 -8.32
N ARG A 77 1.33 11.46 -7.67
CA ARG A 77 2.53 12.01 -8.34
C ARG A 77 3.56 10.95 -8.74
N HIS A 78 3.53 9.75 -8.16
CA HIS A 78 4.54 8.72 -8.43
C HIS A 78 4.29 7.94 -9.74
N PHE A 79 3.14 8.12 -10.39
CA PHE A 79 2.70 7.28 -11.52
C PHE A 79 2.25 8.07 -12.77
N GLN A 80 2.52 9.37 -12.84
CA GLN A 80 2.31 10.20 -14.05
C GLN A 80 3.63 10.52 -14.78
N GLY A 81 4.62 9.62 -14.69
CA GLY A 81 5.85 9.70 -15.49
C GLY A 81 5.77 8.78 -16.69
#